data_AF-A0A2J7RCC8-F1
#
_entry.id   AF-A0A2J7RCC8-F1
#
_cell.length_a   1.000
_cell.length_b   1.000
_cell.length_c   1.000
_cell.angle_alpha   90.00
_cell.angle_beta   90.00
_cell.angle_gamma   90.00
#
_symmetry.space_group_name_H-M   'P 1'
#
loop_
_entity.id
_entity.type
_entity.pdbx_description
1 polymer ?
#
loop_
_entity_poly.entity_id
_entity_poly.type
_entity_poly.pdbx_seq_one_letter_code
_entity_poly.pdbx_strand_id
1 'polypeptide(L)'
;MALRSALASLTTLSLEGPHLSRLVAHCSGVRALLSICLESRSSSIRTAALRALATVCCVVEAIRQLEQAGGVEILSEMLSEETRPEPEASEAAAVLAQITAPWVEDNHTVHGLSEQLPSLVHSLTRLASTTASCETLLLSAAALANLTFMEPRTVWPLLEQGTAGKLLQAVKRRGPKVSVFLQEQAATLLANMAAVPESRPHLAEQRAVVALLCFLQIRHSPLQRAPEIAAAERVQQKSAIALSRLCSDPTVATQVVELQGVNRLVRLCKEERERNHSDGVLVACLAALRKISANCGTKVIEDLDAMELVEPRLLDSFLIYSSRQESYV
;
A
#
# COMPACT_ATOMS: atom_id res chain seq x y z
N MET A 1 21.46 29.23 -4.46
CA MET A 1 20.74 29.38 -3.18
C MET A 1 19.32 29.89 -3.37
N ALA A 2 19.10 30.99 -4.12
CA ALA A 2 17.76 31.55 -4.35
C ALA A 2 16.71 30.55 -4.89
N LEU A 3 17.03 29.78 -5.93
CA LEU A 3 16.09 28.81 -6.51
C LEU A 3 15.68 27.70 -5.53
N ARG A 4 16.64 27.16 -4.76
CA ARG A 4 16.34 26.15 -3.73
C ARG A 4 15.43 26.71 -2.65
N SER A 5 15.66 27.97 -2.24
CA SER A 5 14.77 28.66 -1.28
C SER A 5 13.36 28.84 -1.86
N ALA A 6 13.25 29.23 -3.13
CA ALA A 6 11.96 29.39 -3.79
C ALA A 6 11.17 28.06 -3.88
N LEU A 7 11.85 26.95 -4.21
CA LEU A 7 11.25 25.61 -4.20
C LEU A 7 10.78 25.19 -2.81
N ALA A 8 11.56 25.49 -1.77
CA ALA A 8 11.16 25.23 -0.39
C ALA A 8 9.94 26.06 0.01
N SER A 9 9.92 27.37 -0.32
CA SER A 9 8.76 28.23 -0.07
C SER A 9 7.51 27.76 -0.82
N LEU A 10 7.65 27.30 -2.06
CA LEU A 10 6.55 26.72 -2.84
C LEU A 10 6.01 25.45 -2.18
N THR A 11 6.89 24.57 -1.70
CA THR A 11 6.51 23.36 -0.96
C THR A 11 5.72 23.71 0.29
N THR A 12 6.23 24.64 1.11
CA THR A 12 5.53 25.09 2.32
C THR A 12 4.17 25.69 1.99
N LEU A 13 4.09 26.52 0.95
CA LEU A 13 2.82 27.13 0.53
C LEU A 13 1.79 26.05 0.13
N SER A 14 2.20 25.05 -0.66
CA SER A 14 1.29 23.98 -1.11
C SER A 14 0.81 23.07 0.04
N LEU A 15 1.55 23.00 1.15
CA LEU A 15 1.12 22.23 2.34
C LEU A 15 -0.02 22.91 3.12
N GLU A 16 -0.22 24.22 2.97
CA GLU A 16 -1.31 24.95 3.64
C GLU A 16 -2.70 24.61 3.08
N GLY A 17 -2.76 24.06 1.86
CA GLY A 17 -3.98 23.40 1.39
C GLY A 17 -4.10 23.21 -0.12
N PRO A 18 -5.04 22.33 -0.56
CA PRO A 18 -5.19 21.95 -1.97
C PRO A 18 -5.46 23.12 -2.93
N HIS A 19 -6.13 24.17 -2.45
CA HIS A 19 -6.43 25.36 -3.24
C HIS A 19 -5.17 26.09 -3.72
N LEU A 20 -4.08 26.06 -2.94
CA LEU A 20 -2.80 26.66 -3.35
C LEU A 20 -2.12 25.81 -4.41
N SER A 21 -2.16 24.47 -4.28
CA SER A 21 -1.68 23.57 -5.33
C SER A 21 -2.43 23.76 -6.65
N ARG A 22 -3.75 24.03 -6.61
CA ARG A 22 -4.51 24.41 -7.80
C ARG A 22 -3.96 25.69 -8.42
N LEU A 23 -3.73 26.75 -7.63
CA LEU A 23 -3.16 28.00 -8.15
C LEU A 23 -1.79 27.78 -8.81
N VAL A 24 -0.94 26.94 -8.20
CA VAL A 24 0.35 26.58 -8.80
C VAL A 24 0.15 25.90 -10.17
N ALA A 25 -0.78 24.96 -10.29
CA ALA A 25 -1.10 24.33 -11.57
C ALA A 25 -1.65 25.33 -12.60
N HIS A 26 -2.51 26.27 -12.19
CA HIS A 26 -3.04 27.33 -13.07
C HIS A 26 -1.93 28.25 -13.59
N CYS A 27 -0.87 28.47 -12.81
CA CYS A 27 0.30 29.24 -13.22
C CYS A 27 1.35 28.41 -14.00
N SER A 28 1.00 27.23 -14.51
CA SER A 28 1.94 26.30 -15.19
C SER A 28 3.12 25.85 -14.32
N GLY A 29 2.94 25.88 -12.99
CA GLY A 29 4.00 25.56 -12.04
C GLY A 29 4.49 24.12 -12.14
N VAL A 30 3.63 23.16 -12.47
CA VAL A 30 4.04 21.74 -12.63
C VAL A 30 5.00 21.60 -13.81
N ARG A 31 4.70 22.26 -14.95
CA ARG A 31 5.59 22.26 -16.12
C ARG A 31 6.94 22.90 -15.80
N ALA A 32 6.93 24.03 -15.10
CA ALA A 32 8.15 24.71 -14.69
C ALA A 32 9.01 23.84 -13.75
N LEU A 33 8.38 23.14 -12.80
CA LEU A 33 9.06 22.22 -11.90
C LEU A 33 9.66 21.02 -12.64
N LEU A 34 8.95 20.44 -13.62
CA LEU A 34 9.48 19.38 -14.48
C LEU A 34 10.69 19.87 -15.31
N SER A 35 10.62 21.06 -15.90
CA SER A 35 11.76 21.68 -16.59
C SER A 35 12.98 21.81 -15.66
N ILE A 36 12.78 22.24 -14.40
CA ILE A 36 13.87 22.30 -13.42
C ILE A 36 14.45 20.91 -13.13
N CYS A 37 13.62 19.86 -13.09
CA CYS A 37 14.09 18.48 -12.89
C CYS A 37 14.99 18.00 -14.04
N LEU A 38 14.68 18.41 -15.28
CA LEU A 38 15.44 18.03 -16.48
C LEU A 38 16.71 18.86 -16.69
N GLU A 39 16.62 20.18 -16.49
CA GLU A 39 17.68 21.12 -16.90
C GLU A 39 18.73 21.37 -15.81
N SER A 40 18.35 21.19 -14.54
CA SER A 40 19.25 21.51 -13.42
C SER A 40 20.40 20.52 -13.32
N ARG A 41 21.64 21.03 -13.30
CA ARG A 41 22.84 20.23 -13.02
C ARG A 41 22.99 19.85 -11.54
N SER A 42 22.27 20.53 -10.64
CA SER A 42 22.38 20.28 -9.20
C SER A 42 21.37 19.25 -8.73
N SER A 43 21.88 18.12 -8.23
CA SER A 43 21.08 17.09 -7.56
C SER A 43 20.14 17.67 -6.51
N SER A 44 20.66 18.53 -5.62
CA SER A 44 19.86 19.16 -4.56
C SER A 44 18.69 20.02 -5.05
N ILE A 45 18.81 20.62 -6.24
CA ILE A 45 17.74 21.41 -6.85
C ILE A 45 16.71 20.48 -7.48
N ARG A 46 17.14 19.41 -8.16
CA ARG A 46 16.22 18.39 -8.70
C ARG A 46 15.42 17.71 -7.59
N THR A 47 16.07 17.31 -6.51
CA THR A 47 15.40 16.78 -5.30
C THR A 47 14.35 17.76 -4.76
N ALA A 48 14.70 19.04 -4.62
CA ALA A 48 13.76 20.05 -4.14
C ALA A 48 12.58 20.28 -5.11
N ALA A 49 12.82 20.20 -6.41
CA ALA A 49 11.78 20.34 -7.43
C ALA A 49 10.83 19.14 -7.46
N LEU A 50 11.35 17.92 -7.37
CA LEU A 50 10.55 16.70 -7.23
C LEU A 50 9.70 16.71 -5.96
N ARG A 51 10.26 17.18 -4.84
CA ARG A 51 9.49 17.35 -3.60
C ARG A 51 8.34 18.35 -3.75
N ALA A 52 8.60 19.48 -4.42
CA ALA A 52 7.56 20.45 -4.72
C ALA A 52 6.50 19.84 -5.65
N LEU A 53 6.89 19.05 -6.66
CA LEU A 53 5.96 18.31 -7.52
C LEU A 53 5.09 17.34 -6.71
N ALA A 54 5.68 16.53 -5.83
CA ALA A 54 4.95 15.59 -4.99
C ALA A 54 3.95 16.32 -4.07
N THR A 55 4.24 17.55 -3.67
CA THR A 55 3.32 18.34 -2.83
C THR A 55 2.20 18.98 -3.66
N VAL A 56 2.52 19.51 -4.84
CA VAL A 56 1.56 20.19 -5.74
C VAL A 56 0.61 19.20 -6.41
N CYS A 57 1.05 17.98 -6.69
CA CYS A 57 0.24 16.92 -7.30
C CYS A 57 -0.79 16.29 -6.35
N CYS A 58 -1.17 16.98 -5.27
CA CYS A 58 -2.28 16.58 -4.39
C CYS A 58 -3.68 16.90 -4.95
N VAL A 59 -3.75 17.51 -6.14
CA VAL A 59 -4.99 17.86 -6.85
C VAL A 59 -4.95 17.38 -8.30
N VAL A 60 -6.11 17.02 -8.85
CA VAL A 60 -6.20 16.41 -10.18
C VAL A 60 -5.69 17.34 -11.29
N GLU A 61 -5.88 18.66 -11.19
CA GLU A 61 -5.42 19.63 -12.19
C GLU A 61 -3.88 19.62 -12.34
N ALA A 62 -3.18 19.48 -11.22
CA ALA A 62 -1.73 19.35 -11.21
C ALA A 62 -1.27 18.01 -11.82
N ILE A 63 -2.00 16.93 -11.54
CA ILE A 63 -1.74 15.61 -12.12
C ILE A 63 -1.95 15.65 -13.65
N ARG A 64 -3.06 16.22 -14.13
CA ARG A 64 -3.30 16.38 -15.57
C ARG A 64 -2.23 17.22 -16.27
N GLN A 65 -1.75 18.28 -15.61
CA GLN A 65 -0.65 19.07 -16.15
C GLN A 65 0.67 18.28 -16.19
N LEU A 66 0.94 17.43 -15.19
CA LEU A 66 2.10 16.53 -15.18
C LEU A 66 2.03 15.54 -16.35
N GLU A 67 0.87 14.92 -16.58
CA GLU A 67 0.64 13.99 -17.70
C GLU A 67 0.87 14.65 -19.06
N GLN A 68 0.24 15.81 -19.28
CA GLN A 68 0.35 16.57 -20.53
C GLN A 68 1.80 17.00 -20.83
N ALA A 69 2.64 17.08 -19.80
CA ALA A 69 4.05 17.42 -19.91
C ALA A 69 4.96 16.19 -20.04
N GLY A 70 4.41 14.98 -20.22
CA GLY A 70 5.20 13.74 -20.28
C GLY A 70 5.81 13.34 -18.94
N GLY A 71 5.27 13.84 -17.83
CA GLY A 71 5.87 13.70 -16.50
C GLY A 71 6.05 12.25 -16.05
N VAL A 72 5.16 11.33 -16.46
CA VAL A 72 5.28 9.90 -16.10
C VAL A 72 6.49 9.24 -16.77
N GLU A 73 6.75 9.55 -18.04
CA GLU A 73 7.93 9.10 -18.77
C GLU A 73 9.21 9.67 -18.14
N ILE A 74 9.22 10.98 -17.84
CA ILE A 74 10.34 11.64 -17.16
C ILE A 74 10.64 10.96 -15.80
N LEU A 75 9.62 10.69 -14.99
CA LEU A 75 9.78 10.00 -13.71
C LEU A 75 10.33 8.58 -13.88
N SER A 76 9.88 7.87 -14.91
CA SER A 76 10.36 6.53 -15.26
C SER A 76 11.84 6.54 -15.64
N GLU A 77 12.27 7.49 -16.46
CA GLU A 77 13.69 7.66 -16.82
C GLU A 77 14.55 8.01 -15.59
N MET A 78 14.08 8.96 -14.77
CA MET A 78 14.78 9.37 -13.55
C MET A 78 14.95 8.22 -12.55
N LEU A 79 13.94 7.36 -12.38
CA LEU A 79 14.03 6.21 -11.47
C LEU A 79 14.92 5.09 -12.00
N SER A 80 15.00 4.96 -13.32
CA SER A 80 15.76 3.90 -14.00
C SER A 80 17.24 4.23 -14.11
N GLU A 81 17.63 5.49 -14.02
CA GLU A 81 19.02 5.92 -14.05
C GLU A 81 19.75 5.59 -12.73
N GLU A 82 20.47 4.47 -12.72
CA GLU A 82 21.12 3.94 -11.51
C GLU A 82 22.23 4.82 -10.93
N THR A 83 22.82 5.68 -11.76
CA THR A 83 23.85 6.65 -11.35
C THR A 83 23.26 7.83 -10.57
N ARG A 84 21.93 8.01 -10.56
CA ARG A 84 21.30 9.09 -9.82
C ARG A 84 21.38 8.85 -8.30
N PRO A 85 21.64 9.91 -7.51
CA PRO A 85 21.63 9.82 -6.06
C PRO A 85 20.27 9.35 -5.53
N GLU A 86 20.30 8.50 -4.49
CA GLU A 86 19.11 7.97 -3.83
C GLU A 86 18.08 9.06 -3.42
N PRO A 87 18.46 10.26 -2.92
CA PRO A 87 17.49 11.30 -2.62
C PRO A 87 16.65 11.75 -3.83
N GLU A 88 17.23 11.77 -5.03
CA GLU A 88 16.45 12.09 -6.23
C GLU A 88 15.48 10.97 -6.59
N ALA A 89 15.94 9.72 -6.57
CA ALA A 89 15.08 8.56 -6.83
C ALA A 89 13.94 8.46 -5.80
N SER A 90 14.23 8.77 -4.53
CA SER A 90 13.25 8.79 -3.44
C SER A 90 12.16 9.84 -3.69
N GLU A 91 12.51 11.04 -4.12
CA GLU A 91 11.52 12.08 -4.44
C GLU A 91 10.74 11.76 -5.72
N ALA A 92 11.37 11.15 -6.73
CA ALA A 92 10.65 10.69 -7.92
C ALA A 92 9.63 9.59 -7.56
N ALA A 93 9.99 8.67 -6.66
CA ALA A 93 9.05 7.70 -6.09
C ALA A 93 7.93 8.38 -5.30
N ALA A 94 8.21 9.49 -4.59
CA ALA A 94 7.19 10.28 -3.90
C ALA A 94 6.19 10.91 -4.87
N VAL A 95 6.66 11.49 -5.98
CA VAL A 95 5.78 12.02 -7.03
C VAL A 95 4.89 10.91 -7.58
N LEU A 96 5.45 9.74 -7.91
CA LEU A 96 4.65 8.60 -8.38
C LEU A 96 3.62 8.14 -7.36
N ALA A 97 4.02 7.99 -6.09
CA ALA A 97 3.10 7.62 -5.02
C ALA A 97 1.94 8.63 -4.90
N GLN A 98 2.22 9.93 -5.07
CA GLN A 98 1.20 10.98 -5.01
C GLN A 98 0.25 10.96 -6.22
N ILE A 99 0.77 10.91 -7.46
CA ILE A 99 -0.09 10.99 -8.65
C ILE A 99 -0.96 9.73 -8.83
N THR A 100 -0.59 8.63 -8.18
CA THR A 100 -1.34 7.36 -8.19
C THR A 100 -2.16 7.16 -6.92
N ALA A 101 -2.18 8.13 -6.00
CA ALA A 101 -2.82 7.99 -4.71
C ALA A 101 -4.35 7.84 -4.84
N PRO A 102 -4.96 6.82 -4.18
CA PRO A 102 -6.38 6.52 -4.35
C PRO A 102 -7.34 7.53 -3.70
N TRP A 103 -6.83 8.48 -2.91
CA TRP A 103 -7.64 9.50 -2.23
C TRP A 103 -7.73 10.82 -2.99
N VAL A 104 -7.02 10.99 -4.10
CA VAL A 104 -7.15 12.19 -4.93
C VAL A 104 -8.50 12.11 -5.67
N GLU A 105 -9.38 13.07 -5.36
CA GLU A 105 -10.70 13.16 -5.97
C GLU A 105 -10.60 13.22 -7.51
N ASP A 106 -11.50 12.50 -8.20
CA ASP A 106 -11.57 12.39 -9.65
C ASP A 106 -10.30 11.90 -10.37
N ASN A 107 -9.38 11.26 -9.65
CA ASN A 107 -8.16 10.66 -10.20
C ASN A 107 -8.29 9.15 -10.41
N HIS A 108 -9.04 8.75 -11.43
CA HIS A 108 -9.30 7.33 -11.72
C HIS A 108 -8.28 6.67 -12.65
N THR A 109 -7.57 7.47 -13.45
CA THR A 109 -6.56 7.01 -14.42
C THR A 109 -5.40 8.00 -14.48
N VAL A 110 -4.21 7.49 -14.82
CA VAL A 110 -3.03 8.31 -15.10
C VAL A 110 -2.51 8.04 -16.51
N HIS A 111 -2.53 9.04 -17.38
CA HIS A 111 -2.08 8.90 -18.77
C HIS A 111 -0.56 8.68 -18.86
N GLY A 112 -0.14 7.76 -19.74
CA GLY A 112 1.27 7.37 -19.92
C GLY A 112 1.79 6.37 -18.89
N LEU A 113 0.96 5.97 -17.92
CA LEU A 113 1.37 5.02 -16.87
C LEU A 113 1.55 3.61 -17.41
N SER A 114 0.59 3.13 -18.21
CA SER A 114 0.55 1.78 -18.78
C SER A 114 1.84 1.42 -19.55
N GLU A 115 2.37 2.36 -20.34
CA GLU A 115 3.57 2.20 -21.15
C GLU A 115 4.83 2.09 -20.30
N GLN A 116 4.83 2.74 -19.12
CA GLN A 116 5.99 2.83 -18.25
C GLN A 116 6.01 1.76 -17.15
N LEU A 117 4.94 0.98 -16.99
CA LEU A 117 4.80 -0.01 -15.89
C LEU A 117 6.02 -0.95 -15.72
N PRO A 118 6.59 -1.57 -16.77
CA PRO A 118 7.73 -2.47 -16.60
C PRO A 118 8.95 -1.76 -16.00
N SER A 119 9.27 -0.58 -16.53
CA SER A 119 10.39 0.26 -16.08
C SER A 119 10.18 0.75 -14.65
N LEU A 120 8.99 1.29 -14.36
CA LEU A 120 8.62 1.79 -13.04
C LEU A 120 8.67 0.69 -11.98
N VAL A 121 8.07 -0.47 -12.25
CA VAL A 121 8.06 -1.59 -11.31
C VAL A 121 9.47 -2.11 -11.08
N HIS A 122 10.29 -2.26 -12.12
CA HIS A 122 11.68 -2.67 -11.98
C HIS A 122 12.46 -1.70 -11.07
N SER A 123 12.41 -0.40 -11.36
CA SER A 123 13.16 0.63 -10.66
C SER A 123 12.72 0.81 -9.21
N LEU A 124 11.41 0.84 -8.95
CA LEU A 124 10.86 0.93 -7.58
C LEU A 124 11.15 -0.33 -6.76
N THR A 125 11.08 -1.52 -7.38
CA THR A 125 11.41 -2.78 -6.71
C THR A 125 12.89 -2.83 -6.32
N ARG A 126 13.77 -2.41 -7.23
CA ARG A 126 15.20 -2.28 -6.98
C ARG A 126 15.46 -1.31 -5.83
N LEU A 127 14.88 -0.11 -5.88
CA LEU A 127 15.03 0.91 -4.85
C LEU A 127 14.56 0.42 -3.48
N ALA A 128 13.37 -0.19 -3.39
CA ALA A 128 12.84 -0.78 -2.17
C ALA A 128 13.74 -1.91 -1.61
N SER A 129 14.35 -2.71 -2.48
CA SER A 129 15.16 -3.86 -2.05
C SER A 129 16.58 -3.50 -1.56
N THR A 130 17.08 -2.32 -1.95
CA THR A 130 18.48 -1.90 -1.73
C THR A 130 18.63 -0.76 -0.73
N THR A 131 17.62 0.12 -0.59
CA THR A 131 17.70 1.30 0.27
C THR A 131 17.89 0.96 1.76
N ALA A 132 18.76 1.71 2.42
CA ALA A 132 18.85 1.73 3.88
C ALA A 132 17.83 2.69 4.52
N SER A 133 17.29 3.65 3.76
CA SER A 133 16.34 4.66 4.22
C SER A 133 14.95 4.06 4.44
N CYS A 134 14.36 4.35 5.60
CA CYS A 134 12.98 3.97 5.89
C CYS A 134 11.98 4.77 5.05
N GLU A 135 12.28 6.05 4.79
CA GLU A 135 11.44 6.94 3.99
C GLU A 135 11.40 6.49 2.53
N THR A 136 12.57 6.25 1.93
CA THR A 136 12.68 5.78 0.53
C THR A 136 12.00 4.43 0.34
N LEU A 137 12.14 3.51 1.31
CA LEU A 137 11.43 2.24 1.29
C LEU A 137 9.91 2.42 1.35
N LEU A 138 9.43 3.30 2.24
CA LEU A 138 8.00 3.59 2.37
C LEU A 138 7.43 4.19 1.08
N LEU A 139 8.10 5.18 0.49
CA LEU A 139 7.68 5.84 -0.74
C LEU A 139 7.66 4.87 -1.92
N SER A 140 8.69 4.02 -2.04
CA SER A 140 8.75 2.99 -3.08
C SER A 140 7.63 1.96 -2.92
N ALA A 141 7.37 1.51 -1.69
CA ALA A 141 6.29 0.58 -1.40
C ALA A 141 4.90 1.20 -1.67
N ALA A 142 4.70 2.46 -1.31
CA ALA A 142 3.47 3.20 -1.57
C ALA A 142 3.22 3.36 -3.07
N ALA A 143 4.24 3.76 -3.84
CA ALA A 143 4.14 3.85 -5.29
C ALA A 143 3.76 2.49 -5.91
N LEU A 144 4.45 1.41 -5.55
CA LEU A 144 4.13 0.06 -6.05
C LEU A 144 2.69 -0.38 -5.69
N ALA A 145 2.25 -0.13 -4.45
CA ALA A 145 0.89 -0.46 -4.02
C ALA A 145 -0.16 0.35 -4.80
N ASN A 146 0.06 1.65 -4.98
CA ASN A 146 -0.84 2.52 -5.72
C ASN A 146 -0.90 2.17 -7.21
N LEU A 147 0.21 1.78 -7.83
CA LEU A 147 0.24 1.27 -9.21
C LEU A 147 -0.69 0.07 -9.39
N THR A 148 -0.73 -0.86 -8.43
CA THR A 148 -1.64 -2.02 -8.51
C THR A 148 -3.12 -1.67 -8.40
N PHE A 149 -3.44 -0.51 -7.80
CA PHE A 149 -4.79 0.00 -7.71
C PHE A 149 -5.21 0.74 -8.98
N MET A 150 -4.33 1.61 -9.50
CA MET A 150 -4.55 2.38 -10.72
C MET A 150 -4.57 1.51 -11.98
N GLU A 151 -3.65 0.55 -12.08
CA GLU A 151 -3.45 -0.29 -13.25
C GLU A 151 -3.33 -1.76 -12.83
N PRO A 152 -4.42 -2.55 -12.92
CA PRO A 152 -4.41 -3.96 -12.55
C PRO A 152 -3.34 -4.79 -13.28
N ARG A 153 -2.95 -4.37 -14.50
CA ARG A 153 -1.88 -4.99 -15.30
C ARG A 153 -0.49 -4.88 -14.66
N THR A 154 -0.32 -4.01 -13.67
CA THR A 154 0.91 -3.90 -12.85
C THR A 154 1.30 -5.24 -12.21
N VAL A 155 0.34 -6.15 -11.98
CA VAL A 155 0.62 -7.48 -11.43
C VAL A 155 1.66 -8.27 -12.23
N TRP A 156 1.71 -8.13 -13.56
CA TRP A 156 2.62 -8.91 -14.39
C TRP A 156 4.08 -8.49 -14.24
N PRO A 157 4.44 -7.19 -14.39
CA PRO A 157 5.77 -6.74 -14.02
C PRO A 157 6.15 -7.03 -12.56
N LEU A 158 5.19 -7.00 -11.62
CA LEU A 158 5.48 -7.31 -10.22
C LEU A 158 5.93 -8.76 -10.02
N LEU A 159 5.29 -9.70 -10.74
CA LEU A 159 5.64 -11.11 -10.76
C LEU A 159 7.01 -11.33 -11.39
N GLU A 160 7.26 -10.74 -12.56
CA GLU A 160 8.55 -10.82 -13.26
C GLU A 160 9.71 -10.31 -12.39
N GLN A 161 9.49 -9.24 -11.63
CA GLN A 161 10.51 -8.65 -10.77
C GLN A 161 10.64 -9.32 -9.39
N GLY A 162 9.78 -10.30 -9.05
CA GLY A 162 9.75 -10.94 -7.74
C GLY A 162 9.46 -9.94 -6.60
N THR A 163 8.62 -8.94 -6.87
CA THR A 163 8.49 -7.73 -6.04
C THR A 163 7.96 -8.04 -4.65
N ALA A 164 6.97 -8.92 -4.54
CA ALA A 164 6.39 -9.31 -3.26
C ALA A 164 7.45 -9.87 -2.30
N GLY A 165 8.28 -10.81 -2.77
CA GLY A 165 9.36 -11.39 -1.98
C GLY A 165 10.42 -10.37 -1.56
N LYS A 166 10.87 -9.54 -2.50
CA LYS A 166 11.86 -8.47 -2.24
C LYS A 166 11.34 -7.45 -1.23
N LEU A 167 10.09 -7.02 -1.35
CA LEU A 167 9.46 -6.09 -0.43
C LEU A 167 9.30 -6.71 0.96
N LEU A 168 8.82 -7.95 1.06
CA LEU A 168 8.72 -8.67 2.33
C LEU A 168 10.07 -8.86 3.01
N GLN A 169 11.13 -9.11 2.23
CA GLN A 169 12.49 -9.17 2.76
C GLN A 169 12.94 -7.80 3.29
N ALA A 170 12.67 -6.71 2.58
CA ALA A 170 12.98 -5.35 3.03
C ALA A 170 12.23 -4.98 4.32
N VAL A 171 10.93 -5.29 4.40
CA VAL A 171 10.10 -5.17 5.61
C VAL A 171 10.73 -5.95 6.77
N LYS A 172 11.08 -7.23 6.55
CA LYS A 172 11.69 -8.09 7.57
C LYS A 172 13.02 -7.52 8.08
N ARG A 173 13.86 -6.95 7.22
CA ARG A 173 15.14 -6.33 7.60
C ARG A 173 14.98 -5.14 8.54
N ARG A 174 13.84 -4.44 8.52
CA ARG A 174 13.55 -3.36 9.48
C ARG A 174 13.27 -3.88 10.90
N GLY A 175 12.95 -5.16 11.03
CA GLY A 175 12.77 -5.82 12.32
C GLY A 175 11.65 -5.19 13.16
N PRO A 176 11.77 -5.16 14.50
CA PRO A 176 10.75 -4.64 15.40
C PRO A 176 10.42 -3.14 15.23
N LYS A 177 11.28 -2.38 14.53
CA LYS A 177 11.12 -0.94 14.30
C LYS A 177 10.41 -0.62 12.98
N VAL A 178 9.90 -1.63 12.28
CA VAL A 178 9.16 -1.42 11.04
C VAL A 178 7.93 -0.54 11.31
N SER A 179 7.72 0.47 10.46
CA SER A 179 6.54 1.33 10.61
C SER A 179 5.28 0.60 10.15
N VAL A 180 4.17 0.86 10.84
CA VAL A 180 2.85 0.32 10.45
C VAL A 180 2.47 0.77 9.04
N PHE A 181 2.86 1.97 8.63
CA PHE A 181 2.63 2.48 7.27
C PHE A 181 3.33 1.64 6.20
N LEU A 182 4.56 1.17 6.46
CA LEU A 182 5.25 0.28 5.52
C LEU A 182 4.59 -1.10 5.47
N GLN A 183 4.17 -1.63 6.62
CA GLN A 183 3.39 -2.89 6.66
C GLN A 183 2.07 -2.73 5.90
N GLU A 184 1.44 -1.55 5.97
CA GLU A 184 0.20 -1.24 5.26
C GLU A 184 0.40 -1.28 3.74
N GLN A 185 1.48 -0.65 3.24
CA GLN A 185 1.78 -0.68 1.80
C GLN A 185 2.08 -2.11 1.33
N ALA A 186 2.84 -2.88 2.12
CA ALA A 186 3.11 -4.29 1.81
C ALA A 186 1.81 -5.13 1.81
N ALA A 187 0.97 -5.01 2.83
CA ALA A 187 -0.30 -5.73 2.91
C ALA A 187 -1.24 -5.36 1.75
N THR A 188 -1.27 -4.09 1.36
CA THR A 188 -2.07 -3.59 0.23
C THR A 188 -1.60 -4.19 -1.09
N LEU A 189 -0.29 -4.15 -1.37
CA LEU A 189 0.29 -4.75 -2.57
C LEU A 189 -0.01 -6.25 -2.63
N LEU A 190 0.18 -6.99 -1.54
CA LEU A 190 -0.13 -8.42 -1.48
C LEU A 190 -1.61 -8.72 -1.68
N ALA A 191 -2.51 -7.92 -1.09
CA ALA A 191 -3.94 -8.09 -1.26
C ALA A 191 -4.37 -7.85 -2.71
N ASN A 192 -3.82 -6.83 -3.37
CA ASN A 192 -4.11 -6.50 -4.76
C ASN A 192 -3.56 -7.56 -5.72
N MET A 193 -2.32 -8.04 -5.50
CA MET A 193 -1.79 -9.18 -6.23
C MET A 193 -2.69 -10.41 -6.05
N ALA A 194 -3.02 -10.79 -4.80
CA ALA A 194 -3.85 -11.96 -4.52
C ALA A 194 -5.26 -11.91 -5.15
N ALA A 195 -5.74 -10.72 -5.56
CA ALA A 195 -6.97 -10.59 -6.33
C ALA A 195 -6.88 -11.33 -7.68
N VAL A 196 -5.70 -11.34 -8.29
CA VAL A 196 -5.37 -12.01 -9.56
C VAL A 196 -4.97 -13.46 -9.29
N PRO A 197 -5.77 -14.46 -9.70
CA PRO A 197 -5.53 -15.88 -9.44
C PRO A 197 -4.13 -16.37 -9.80
N GLU A 198 -3.62 -15.92 -10.95
CA GLU A 198 -2.33 -16.32 -11.52
C GLU A 198 -1.13 -15.90 -10.65
N SER A 199 -1.30 -14.87 -9.82
CA SER A 199 -0.24 -14.41 -8.91
C SER A 199 -0.15 -15.23 -7.60
N ARG A 200 -1.22 -15.95 -7.24
CA ARG A 200 -1.36 -16.59 -5.93
C ARG A 200 -0.29 -17.66 -5.65
N PRO A 201 0.08 -18.54 -6.61
CA PRO A 201 1.17 -19.49 -6.40
C PRO A 201 2.49 -18.79 -6.07
N HIS A 202 2.81 -17.72 -6.80
CA HIS A 202 4.01 -16.93 -6.54
C HIS A 202 3.99 -16.29 -5.15
N LEU A 203 2.85 -15.75 -4.71
CA LEU A 203 2.73 -15.22 -3.35
C LEU A 203 2.95 -16.29 -2.27
N ALA A 204 2.43 -17.50 -2.48
CA ALA A 204 2.65 -18.62 -1.56
C ALA A 204 4.13 -19.01 -1.47
N GLU A 205 4.82 -19.12 -2.61
CA GLU A 205 6.27 -19.40 -2.68
C GLU A 205 7.12 -18.31 -1.99
N GLN A 206 6.72 -17.05 -2.10
CA GLN A 206 7.42 -15.90 -1.50
C GLN A 206 7.10 -15.70 0.00
N ARG A 207 6.57 -16.72 0.68
CA ARG A 207 6.20 -16.70 2.11
C ARG A 207 5.22 -15.58 2.48
N ALA A 208 4.36 -15.15 1.54
CA ALA A 208 3.38 -14.11 1.83
C ALA A 208 2.42 -14.53 2.96
N VAL A 209 2.04 -15.81 3.02
CA VAL A 209 1.15 -16.34 4.07
C VAL A 209 1.70 -16.06 5.47
N VAL A 210 2.98 -16.34 5.71
CA VAL A 210 3.65 -16.09 6.99
C VAL A 210 3.65 -14.59 7.32
N ALA A 211 4.00 -13.75 6.34
CA ALA A 211 4.03 -12.31 6.55
C ALA A 211 2.64 -11.74 6.87
N LEU A 212 1.60 -12.17 6.16
CA LEU A 212 0.21 -11.75 6.39
C LEU A 212 -0.29 -12.20 7.77
N LEU A 213 0.06 -13.41 8.21
CA LEU A 213 -0.24 -13.86 9.57
C LEU A 213 0.50 -13.03 10.64
N CYS A 214 1.74 -12.62 10.39
CA CYS A 214 2.45 -11.69 11.26
C CYS A 214 1.79 -10.31 11.30
N PHE A 215 1.34 -9.80 10.15
CA PHE A 215 0.63 -8.52 10.06
C PHE A 215 -0.71 -8.53 10.81
N LEU A 216 -1.42 -9.66 10.84
CA LEU A 216 -2.61 -9.83 11.67
C LEU A 216 -2.32 -9.74 13.18
N GLN A 217 -1.07 -9.94 13.63
CA GLN A 217 -0.69 -9.81 15.05
C GLN A 217 -0.53 -8.37 15.51
N ILE A 218 -0.60 -7.38 14.62
CA ILE A 218 -0.53 -5.97 15.03
C ILE A 218 -1.64 -5.71 16.05
N ARG A 219 -1.23 -5.15 17.18
CA ARG A 219 -2.11 -4.66 18.24
C ARG A 219 -1.86 -3.18 18.39
N HIS A 220 -2.94 -2.43 18.60
CA HIS A 220 -2.82 -1.02 18.88
C HIS A 220 -2.51 -0.78 20.35
N SER A 221 -1.80 0.32 20.60
CA SER A 221 -1.62 0.86 21.95
C SER A 221 -2.49 2.11 22.08
N PRO A 222 -3.11 2.36 23.24
CA PRO A 222 -3.85 3.59 23.51
C PRO A 222 -3.02 4.87 23.33
N LEU A 223 -1.68 4.76 23.30
CA LEU A 223 -0.75 5.87 23.11
C LEU A 223 -0.44 6.18 21.64
N GLN A 224 -0.93 5.38 20.69
CA GLN A 224 -0.68 5.59 19.26
C GLN A 224 -1.51 6.73 18.70
N ARG A 225 -0.98 7.39 17.66
CA ARG A 225 -1.69 8.48 16.99
C ARG A 225 -2.77 7.91 16.07
N ALA A 226 -3.85 8.66 15.87
CA ALA A 226 -4.97 8.24 15.02
C ALA A 226 -4.56 7.72 13.62
N PRO A 227 -3.57 8.30 12.90
CA PRO A 227 -3.14 7.76 11.62
C PRO A 227 -2.48 6.38 11.71
N GLU A 228 -1.75 6.10 12.80
CA GLU A 228 -1.10 4.80 13.04
C GLU A 228 -2.14 3.72 13.37
N ILE A 229 -3.17 4.10 14.13
CA ILE A 229 -4.32 3.24 14.42
C ILE A 229 -5.07 2.88 13.13
N ALA A 230 -5.41 3.88 12.31
CA ALA A 230 -6.09 3.65 11.04
C ALA A 230 -5.23 2.82 10.07
N ALA A 231 -3.91 3.01 10.06
CA ALA A 231 -2.99 2.17 9.30
C ALA A 231 -2.98 0.72 9.79
N ALA A 232 -2.98 0.49 11.11
CA ALA A 232 -3.04 -0.85 11.70
C ALA A 232 -4.31 -1.59 11.30
N GLU A 233 -5.47 -0.92 11.33
CA GLU A 233 -6.73 -1.49 10.84
C GLU A 233 -6.64 -1.89 9.38
N ARG A 234 -6.10 -1.02 8.52
CA ARG A 234 -5.89 -1.31 7.10
C ARG A 234 -4.93 -2.48 6.89
N VAL A 235 -3.86 -2.58 7.68
CA VAL A 235 -2.96 -3.74 7.64
C VAL A 235 -3.71 -5.03 7.95
N GLN A 236 -4.45 -5.07 9.06
CA GLN A 236 -5.21 -6.26 9.45
C GLN A 236 -6.26 -6.63 8.38
N GLN A 237 -7.02 -5.64 7.91
CA GLN A 237 -8.06 -5.84 6.91
C GLN A 237 -7.48 -6.38 5.59
N LYS A 238 -6.45 -5.72 5.04
CA LYS A 238 -5.82 -6.16 3.79
C LYS A 238 -5.15 -7.52 3.94
N SER A 239 -4.58 -7.81 5.11
CA SER A 239 -3.98 -9.12 5.39
C SER A 239 -5.02 -10.24 5.40
N ALA A 240 -6.17 -10.03 6.05
CA ALA A 240 -7.27 -10.98 6.06
C ALA A 240 -7.89 -11.17 4.66
N ILE A 241 -8.04 -10.09 3.87
CA ILE A 241 -8.51 -10.17 2.46
C ILE A 241 -7.53 -11.00 1.62
N ALA A 242 -6.23 -10.73 1.73
CA ALA A 242 -5.21 -11.47 0.99
C ALA A 242 -5.22 -12.96 1.37
N LEU A 243 -5.26 -13.27 2.67
CA LEU A 243 -5.37 -14.65 3.16
C LEU A 243 -6.65 -15.34 2.66
N SER A 244 -7.80 -14.68 2.71
CA SER A 244 -9.05 -15.23 2.16
C SER A 244 -8.91 -15.59 0.68
N ARG A 245 -8.25 -14.75 -0.13
CA ARG A 245 -8.03 -15.03 -1.56
C ARG A 245 -7.05 -16.19 -1.76
N LEU A 246 -5.92 -16.18 -1.04
CA LEU A 246 -4.88 -17.21 -1.12
C LEU A 246 -5.39 -18.58 -0.63
N CYS A 247 -6.21 -18.62 0.42
CA CYS A 247 -6.82 -19.84 0.94
C CYS A 247 -7.84 -20.47 -0.02
N SER A 248 -8.06 -19.93 -1.22
CA SER A 248 -8.74 -20.67 -2.28
C SER A 248 -7.95 -21.91 -2.73
N ASP A 249 -6.62 -21.91 -2.52
CA ASP A 249 -5.76 -23.08 -2.63
C ASP A 249 -5.80 -23.88 -1.31
N PRO A 250 -6.21 -25.16 -1.32
CA PRO A 250 -6.25 -26.01 -0.13
C PRO A 250 -4.89 -26.16 0.58
N THR A 251 -3.78 -26.13 -0.17
CA THR A 251 -2.43 -26.22 0.40
C THR A 251 -2.12 -24.99 1.25
N VAL A 252 -2.49 -23.81 0.75
CA VAL A 252 -2.32 -22.55 1.48
C VAL A 252 -3.27 -22.48 2.68
N ALA A 253 -4.52 -22.92 2.52
CA ALA A 253 -5.47 -23.00 3.64
C ALA A 253 -4.94 -23.90 4.76
N THR A 254 -4.37 -25.06 4.41
CA THR A 254 -3.74 -25.99 5.36
C THR A 254 -2.55 -25.33 6.05
N GLN A 255 -1.70 -24.63 5.31
CA GLN A 255 -0.58 -23.87 5.88
C GLN A 255 -1.06 -22.83 6.91
N VAL A 256 -2.18 -22.14 6.66
CA VAL A 256 -2.76 -21.20 7.63
C VAL A 256 -3.21 -21.91 8.91
N VAL A 257 -3.79 -23.10 8.80
CA VAL A 257 -4.18 -23.94 9.95
C VAL A 257 -2.93 -24.35 10.75
N GLU A 258 -1.92 -24.89 10.10
CA GLU A 258 -0.67 -25.35 10.72
C GLU A 258 0.07 -24.22 11.45
N LEU A 259 0.03 -23.01 10.89
CA LEU A 259 0.61 -21.81 11.49
C LEU A 259 -0.28 -21.16 12.55
N GLN A 260 -1.34 -21.84 13.00
CA GLN A 260 -2.30 -21.34 13.98
C GLN A 260 -2.98 -20.01 13.60
N GLY A 261 -3.08 -19.73 12.29
CA GLY A 261 -3.72 -18.52 11.79
C GLY A 261 -5.21 -18.45 12.10
N VAL A 262 -5.89 -19.61 12.16
CA VAL A 262 -7.31 -19.72 12.56
C VAL A 262 -7.53 -19.11 13.95
N ASN A 263 -6.66 -19.42 14.93
CA ASN A 263 -6.75 -18.86 16.28
C ASN A 263 -6.77 -17.33 16.26
N ARG A 264 -5.88 -16.72 15.45
CA ARG A 264 -5.81 -15.26 15.36
C ARG A 264 -7.05 -14.67 14.69
N LEU A 265 -7.51 -15.27 13.60
CA LEU A 265 -8.70 -14.82 12.88
C LEU A 265 -9.96 -14.91 13.76
N VAL A 266 -10.12 -16.00 14.53
CA VAL A 266 -11.23 -16.16 15.49
C VAL A 266 -11.19 -15.06 16.55
N ARG A 267 -10.02 -14.77 17.15
CA ARG A 267 -9.89 -13.66 18.12
C ARG A 267 -10.24 -12.31 17.52
N LEU A 268 -9.77 -12.02 16.29
CA LEU A 268 -10.12 -10.78 15.60
C LEU A 268 -11.63 -10.67 15.34
N CYS A 269 -12.34 -11.79 15.15
CA CYS A 269 -13.80 -11.78 15.04
C CYS A 269 -14.50 -11.57 16.39
N LYS A 270 -14.14 -12.35 17.41
CA LYS A 270 -14.86 -12.40 18.70
C LYS A 270 -14.52 -11.23 19.63
N GLU A 271 -13.30 -10.69 19.55
CA GLU A 271 -12.81 -9.63 20.43
C GLU A 271 -12.67 -8.32 19.66
N GLU A 272 -13.66 -7.42 19.77
CA GLU A 272 -13.68 -6.13 19.04
C GLU A 272 -12.41 -5.29 19.27
N ARG A 273 -11.83 -5.33 20.47
CA ARG A 273 -10.61 -4.59 20.81
C ARG A 273 -9.41 -5.07 20.01
N GLU A 274 -9.33 -6.35 19.66
CA GLU A 274 -8.20 -6.91 18.89
C GLU A 274 -8.17 -6.37 17.44
N ARG A 275 -9.32 -5.93 16.93
CA ARG A 275 -9.48 -5.34 15.59
C ARG A 275 -9.77 -3.83 15.61
N ASN A 276 -9.49 -3.16 16.73
CA ASN A 276 -9.80 -1.74 16.96
C ASN A 276 -11.24 -1.35 16.59
N HIS A 277 -12.22 -2.21 16.93
CA HIS A 277 -13.63 -2.01 16.61
C HIS A 277 -13.94 -1.86 15.10
N SER A 278 -12.99 -2.23 14.22
CA SER A 278 -13.09 -2.05 12.78
C SER A 278 -13.93 -3.15 12.14
N ASP A 279 -15.13 -2.82 11.69
CA ASP A 279 -16.03 -3.78 11.03
C ASP A 279 -15.50 -4.25 9.67
N GLY A 280 -14.65 -3.44 9.02
CA GLY A 280 -13.93 -3.85 7.82
C GLY A 280 -12.99 -5.04 8.06
N VAL A 281 -12.32 -5.07 9.22
CA VAL A 281 -11.46 -6.20 9.63
C VAL A 281 -12.32 -7.43 9.96
N LEU A 282 -13.45 -7.25 10.65
CA LEU A 282 -14.37 -8.35 10.99
C LEU A 282 -14.86 -9.08 9.73
N VAL A 283 -15.39 -8.35 8.74
CA VAL A 283 -15.90 -8.94 7.50
C VAL A 283 -14.78 -9.69 6.76
N ALA A 284 -13.59 -9.12 6.69
CA ALA A 284 -12.45 -9.75 6.06
C ALA A 284 -12.03 -11.05 6.77
N CYS A 285 -12.04 -11.07 8.11
CA CYS A 285 -11.70 -12.26 8.89
C CYS A 285 -12.77 -13.35 8.76
N LEU A 286 -14.06 -13.01 8.77
CA LEU A 286 -15.16 -13.95 8.52
C LEU A 286 -15.05 -14.59 7.14
N ALA A 287 -14.73 -13.80 6.10
CA ALA A 287 -14.51 -14.31 4.76
C ALA A 287 -13.30 -15.26 4.69
N ALA A 288 -12.22 -14.96 5.41
CA ALA A 288 -11.04 -15.82 5.49
C ALA A 288 -11.36 -17.15 6.20
N LEU A 289 -12.01 -17.11 7.38
CA LEU A 289 -12.40 -18.30 8.14
C LEU A 289 -13.29 -19.24 7.35
N ARG A 290 -14.29 -18.69 6.64
CA ARG A 290 -15.18 -19.48 5.78
C ARG A 290 -14.45 -20.13 4.63
N LYS A 291 -13.49 -19.41 4.01
CA LYS A 291 -12.67 -19.99 2.95
C LYS A 291 -11.79 -21.13 3.46
N ILE A 292 -11.15 -20.95 4.62
CA ILE A 292 -10.33 -21.99 5.26
C ILE A 292 -11.20 -23.21 5.58
N SER A 293 -12.38 -22.99 6.18
CA SER A 293 -13.31 -24.07 6.54
C SER A 293 -13.77 -24.88 5.34
N ALA A 294 -14.05 -24.20 4.22
CA ALA A 294 -14.46 -24.85 2.99
C ALA A 294 -13.39 -25.80 2.42
N ASN A 295 -12.10 -25.52 2.67
CA ASN A 295 -10.99 -26.30 2.13
C ASN A 295 -10.35 -27.27 3.13
N CYS A 296 -10.42 -26.98 4.42
CA CYS A 296 -9.76 -27.77 5.48
C CYS A 296 -10.75 -28.47 6.42
N GLY A 297 -12.05 -28.23 6.26
CA GLY A 297 -13.08 -28.66 7.22
C GLY A 297 -13.18 -27.73 8.43
N THR A 298 -14.12 -28.04 9.32
CA THR A 298 -14.53 -27.18 10.45
C THR A 298 -13.90 -27.55 11.78
N LYS A 299 -13.22 -28.71 11.88
CA LYS A 299 -12.69 -29.24 13.14
C LYS A 299 -11.91 -28.23 13.98
N VAL A 300 -11.01 -27.46 13.36
CA VAL A 300 -10.19 -26.46 14.08
C VAL A 300 -11.03 -25.30 14.62
N ILE A 301 -12.16 -24.99 13.99
CA ILE A 301 -13.09 -23.96 14.44
C ILE A 301 -14.03 -24.52 15.54
N GLU A 302 -14.43 -25.79 15.43
CA GLU A 302 -15.14 -26.52 16.49
C GLU A 302 -14.31 -26.59 17.77
N ASP A 303 -13.02 -26.93 17.66
CA ASP A 303 -12.08 -26.99 18.78
C ASP A 303 -11.88 -25.63 19.48
N LEU A 304 -12.22 -24.52 18.81
CA LEU A 304 -12.17 -23.16 19.34
C LEU A 304 -13.53 -22.61 19.81
N ASP A 305 -14.58 -23.43 19.77
CA ASP A 305 -15.95 -23.03 20.10
C ASP A 305 -16.36 -21.76 19.32
N ALA A 306 -16.19 -21.80 17.99
CA ALA A 306 -16.31 -20.64 17.12
C ALA A 306 -17.13 -20.92 15.83
N MET A 307 -17.99 -21.94 15.85
CA MET A 307 -18.79 -22.36 14.69
C MET A 307 -19.78 -21.28 14.22
N GLU A 308 -20.23 -20.42 15.13
CA GLU A 308 -21.06 -19.26 14.86
C GLU A 308 -20.42 -18.25 13.89
N LEU A 309 -19.10 -18.32 13.67
CA LEU A 309 -18.39 -17.49 12.69
C LEU A 309 -18.52 -18.01 11.25
N VAL A 310 -18.80 -19.29 11.06
CA VAL A 310 -18.72 -19.96 9.74
C VAL A 310 -19.99 -20.70 9.31
N GLU A 311 -20.83 -21.17 10.23
CA GLU A 311 -22.08 -21.87 9.89
C GLU A 311 -23.21 -20.95 9.42
N PRO A 312 -23.55 -19.84 10.10
CA PRO A 312 -24.63 -18.95 9.67
C PRO A 312 -24.32 -18.27 8.35
N ARG A 313 -25.21 -17.44 7.81
CA ARG A 313 -24.81 -16.57 6.69
C ARG A 313 -23.81 -15.54 7.21
N LEU A 314 -22.93 -15.04 6.33
CA LEU A 314 -21.91 -14.05 6.70
C LEU A 314 -22.51 -12.83 7.42
N LEU A 315 -23.67 -12.35 6.95
CA LEU A 315 -24.39 -11.23 7.57
C LEU A 315 -24.82 -11.54 9.00
N ASP A 316 -25.30 -12.76 9.27
CA ASP A 316 -25.78 -13.15 10.59
C ASP A 316 -24.59 -13.20 11.58
N SER A 317 -23.46 -13.81 11.20
CA SER A 317 -22.23 -13.78 12.00
C SER A 317 -21.72 -12.35 12.19
N PHE A 318 -21.81 -11.49 11.16
CA PHE A 318 -21.40 -10.10 11.26
C PHE A 318 -22.22 -9.31 12.29
N LEU A 319 -23.55 -9.47 12.28
CA LEU A 319 -24.44 -8.75 13.21
C LEU A 319 -24.21 -9.14 14.68
N ILE A 320 -23.79 -10.38 14.95
CA ILE A 320 -23.46 -10.85 16.30
C ILE A 320 -22.23 -10.11 16.85
N TYR A 321 -21.23 -9.87 16.00
CA TYR A 321 -19.91 -9.38 16.44
C TYR A 321 -19.59 -7.94 16.05
N SER A 322 -20.41 -7.26 15.25
CA SER A 322 -20.20 -5.86 14.83
C SER A 322 -20.17 -4.94 16.05
N SER A 323 -19.30 -3.93 16.00
CA SER A 323 -19.19 -2.91 17.06
C SER A 323 -20.40 -1.95 17.09
N ARG A 324 -21.32 -2.06 16.13
CA ARG A 324 -22.52 -1.21 15.99
C ARG A 324 -23.79 -1.81 16.58
N GLN A 325 -23.70 -2.59 17.66
CA GLN A 325 -24.89 -2.81 18.49
C GLN A 325 -25.25 -1.48 19.16
N GLU A 326 -25.99 -0.64 18.45
CA GLU A 326 -26.79 0.42 19.05
C GLU A 326 -27.70 -0.26 20.07
N SER A 327 -27.47 0.09 21.33
CA SER A 327 -28.37 -0.12 22.44
C SER A 327 -29.74 0.43 22.08
N TYR A 328 -30.64 -0.44 21.63
CA TYR A 328 -32.08 -0.18 21.70
C TYR A 328 -32.49 -0.25 23.17
N VAL A 329 -32.35 0.87 23.87
CA VAL A 329 -33.04 1.15 25.14
C VAL A 329 -33.94 2.35 24.91
#